data_AF-A0A9P5UAB2-F1
#
_entry.id   AF-A0A9P5UAB2-F1
#
_cell.length_a   1.000
_cell.length_b   1.000
_cell.length_c   1.000
_cell.angle_alpha   90.00
_cell.angle_beta   90.00
_cell.angle_gamma   90.00
#
_symmetry.space_group_name_H-M   'P 1'
#
loop_
_entity.id
_entity.type
_entity.pdbx_description
1 polymer ?
#
loop_
_entity_poly.entity_id
_entity_poly.type
_entity_poly.pdbx_seq_one_letter_code
_entity_poly.pdbx_strand_id
1 'polypeptide(L)'
;MNNMLIRPTEEELVNFGEPDFTIYNAGQFPANRFTNGMSSTTSVEVNFKRMEMVILGTEYAGEMKKGVFSVMHYLQPVKFGQLSLHSSANVGIKENDVTLFFGLSGTGKTTLSADPNRLLIGDDEHVWSDTGVFNIEGGCYAKCINLSAEKEPEIFNAIRFGSILENVVYNPLNRSPDYDDVSITENTRCAYPIEFIPNAQIPCVVNRQPSNIIMLTCDAFGVLPPVSKLTPEQASYHFLAGYTSKTPGTEDGVLEPIPTFSTCYSAPFIILHPSRYASMLAERMSKHNVDCWLVNTGWAGGKFGVGKRCPLKYTRKIIDSIHDGSLAKTLAAGKHENFGTFNLTIPTEIEGVPRELLNPEIAWPDKEALNREVKKLAGMFVKAFKLYETDVDAKVMKAGPSA
;
A
#
# COMPACT_ATOMS: atom_id res chain seq x y z
N MET A 1 -11.41 4.32 17.36
CA MET A 1 -10.35 3.43 17.88
C MET A 1 -10.84 2.02 18.23
N ASN A 2 -12.00 1.82 18.86
CA ASN A 2 -12.51 0.46 19.15
C ASN A 2 -12.69 -0.44 17.88
N ASN A 3 -13.03 0.17 16.72
CA ASN A 3 -13.03 -0.54 15.44
C ASN A 3 -11.62 -0.78 14.89
N MET A 4 -10.66 0.11 15.15
CA MET A 4 -9.37 0.16 14.45
C MET A 4 -8.25 -0.58 15.17
N LEU A 5 -8.32 -0.72 16.49
CA LEU A 5 -7.34 -1.49 17.26
C LEU A 5 -7.92 -2.83 17.68
N ILE A 6 -7.02 -3.79 17.94
CA ILE A 6 -7.38 -5.09 18.47
C ILE A 6 -8.05 -4.89 19.84
N ARG A 7 -9.25 -5.46 19.99
CA ARG A 7 -10.02 -5.37 21.24
C ARG A 7 -9.50 -6.42 22.21
N PRO A 8 -9.09 -6.03 23.43
CA PRO A 8 -8.78 -7.01 24.46
C PRO A 8 -10.06 -7.75 24.87
N THR A 9 -9.90 -9.00 25.27
CA THR A 9 -10.93 -9.78 25.95
C THR A 9 -11.29 -9.15 27.30
N GLU A 10 -12.40 -9.55 27.90
CA GLU A 10 -12.79 -9.06 29.23
C GLU A 10 -11.73 -9.35 30.29
N GLU A 11 -11.10 -10.52 30.24
CA GLU A 11 -10.01 -10.90 31.15
C GLU A 11 -8.76 -10.01 30.95
N GLU A 12 -8.38 -9.75 29.69
CA GLU A 12 -7.27 -8.84 29.38
C GLU A 12 -7.57 -7.39 29.78
N LEU A 13 -8.84 -6.95 29.69
CA LEU A 13 -9.24 -5.61 30.16
C LEU A 13 -9.15 -5.49 31.69
N VAL A 14 -9.60 -6.50 32.43
CA VAL A 14 -9.48 -6.51 33.90
C VAL A 14 -8.01 -6.48 34.32
N ASN A 15 -7.15 -7.16 33.57
CA ASN A 15 -5.72 -7.27 33.84
C ASN A 15 -4.85 -6.33 32.99
N PHE A 16 -5.43 -5.28 32.39
CA PHE A 16 -4.75 -4.44 31.39
C PHE A 16 -3.54 -3.71 31.98
N GLY A 17 -3.63 -3.31 33.25
CA GLY A 17 -2.55 -2.61 33.94
C GLY A 17 -2.30 -1.21 33.39
N GLU A 18 -1.03 -0.81 33.35
CA GLU A 18 -0.58 0.47 32.81
C GLU A 18 -0.40 0.37 31.28
N PRO A 19 -0.95 1.31 30.48
CA PRO A 19 -0.82 1.28 29.03
C PRO A 19 0.64 1.51 28.60
N ASP A 20 1.12 0.70 27.64
CA ASP A 20 2.43 0.91 27.01
C ASP A 20 2.52 2.22 26.23
N PHE A 21 1.38 2.75 25.76
CA PHE A 21 1.28 4.00 25.02
C PHE A 21 -0.09 4.66 25.22
N THR A 22 -0.13 5.98 25.41
CA THR A 22 -1.38 6.72 25.65
C THR A 22 -1.62 7.79 24.57
N ILE A 23 -2.82 7.83 24.00
CA ILE A 23 -3.24 8.87 23.05
C ILE A 23 -4.20 9.85 23.75
N TYR A 24 -3.78 11.10 23.88
CA TYR A 24 -4.63 12.21 24.33
C TYR A 24 -5.20 12.93 23.11
N ASN A 25 -6.41 12.53 22.70
CA ASN A 25 -7.12 13.21 21.62
C ASN A 25 -7.96 14.37 22.19
N ALA A 26 -7.41 15.58 22.09
CA ALA A 26 -8.11 16.83 22.33
C ALA A 26 -8.30 17.61 21.02
N GLY A 27 -8.63 16.89 19.94
CA GLY A 27 -8.72 17.39 18.57
C GLY A 27 -9.63 18.61 18.38
N GLN A 28 -10.67 18.75 19.21
CA GLN A 28 -11.56 19.92 19.21
C GLN A 28 -10.92 21.18 19.79
N PHE A 29 -9.82 21.05 20.53
CA PHE A 29 -9.11 22.16 21.14
C PHE A 29 -7.90 22.56 20.27
N PRO A 30 -7.75 23.84 19.88
CA PRO A 30 -6.68 24.25 18.99
C PRO A 30 -5.31 24.27 19.70
N ALA A 31 -4.26 23.95 18.97
CA ALA A 31 -2.89 24.19 19.40
C ALA A 31 -2.60 25.70 19.49
N ASN A 32 -1.75 26.08 20.44
CA ASN A 32 -1.26 27.45 20.54
C ASN A 32 -0.12 27.68 19.52
N ARG A 33 -0.41 28.39 18.43
CA ARG A 33 0.57 28.74 17.37
C ARG A 33 1.77 29.55 17.84
N PHE A 34 1.73 30.13 19.05
CA PHE A 34 2.83 30.90 19.63
C PHE A 34 3.79 30.03 20.47
N THR A 35 3.47 28.76 20.69
CA THR A 35 4.39 27.79 21.30
C THR A 35 5.51 27.45 20.30
N ASN A 36 6.76 27.39 20.78
CA ASN A 36 7.90 27.05 19.93
C ASN A 36 7.69 25.70 19.23
N GLY A 37 7.99 25.63 17.93
CA GLY A 37 7.78 24.43 17.10
C GLY A 37 6.38 24.27 16.51
N MET A 38 5.38 25.04 16.97
CA MET A 38 4.03 25.02 16.39
C MET A 38 3.95 25.92 15.15
N SER A 39 3.46 25.39 14.04
CA SER A 39 3.27 26.15 12.78
C SER A 39 1.81 26.50 12.47
N SER A 40 0.84 25.90 13.17
CA SER A 40 -0.59 26.11 12.93
C SER A 40 -1.41 25.94 14.22
N THR A 41 -2.73 25.99 14.10
CA THR A 41 -3.67 25.64 15.19
C THR A 41 -3.87 24.13 15.34
N THR A 42 -3.16 23.32 14.56
CA THR A 42 -3.22 21.85 14.59
C THR A 42 -1.86 21.31 15.02
N SER A 43 -1.87 20.33 15.93
CA SER A 43 -0.66 19.66 16.39
C SER A 43 -0.93 18.18 16.63
N VAL A 44 -0.01 17.35 16.12
CA VAL A 44 -0.05 15.89 16.24
C VAL A 44 1.36 15.45 16.65
N GLU A 45 1.58 15.30 17.94
CA GLU A 45 2.91 15.06 18.50
C GLU A 45 3.01 13.69 19.14
N VAL A 46 4.13 13.00 18.90
CA VAL A 46 4.47 11.73 19.56
C VAL A 46 5.73 11.93 20.39
N ASN A 47 5.66 11.55 21.66
CA ASN A 47 6.79 11.55 22.57
C ASN A 47 7.20 10.11 22.91
N PHE A 48 8.24 9.59 22.26
CA PHE A 48 8.73 8.22 22.48
C PHE A 48 9.35 7.97 23.86
N LYS A 49 9.81 9.01 24.57
CA LYS A 49 10.32 8.85 25.93
C LYS A 49 9.19 8.65 26.93
N ARG A 50 8.09 9.38 26.76
CA ARG A 50 6.90 9.31 27.62
C ARG A 50 5.89 8.28 27.14
N MET A 51 6.05 7.76 25.91
CA MET A 51 5.10 6.89 25.24
C MET A 51 3.70 7.50 25.17
N GLU A 52 3.64 8.75 24.71
CA GLU A 52 2.39 9.49 24.61
C GLU A 52 2.24 10.14 23.23
N MET A 53 0.98 10.28 22.79
CA MET A 53 0.59 11.10 21.65
C MET A 53 -0.39 12.16 22.09
N VAL A 54 -0.23 13.39 21.59
CA VAL A 54 -1.18 14.49 21.82
C VAL A 54 -1.69 14.99 20.48
N ILE A 55 -3.01 15.07 20.34
CA ILE A 55 -3.70 15.56 19.14
C ILE A 55 -4.52 16.80 19.52
N LEU A 56 -4.28 17.91 18.82
CA LEU A 56 -4.94 19.20 18.98
C LEU A 56 -5.34 19.76 17.62
N GLY A 57 -6.49 20.43 17.55
CA GLY A 57 -6.95 21.17 16.38
C GLY A 57 -7.21 20.33 15.13
N THR A 58 -7.55 19.06 15.28
CA THR A 58 -7.99 18.16 14.21
C THR A 58 -8.89 17.06 14.77
N GLU A 59 -10.06 16.87 14.16
CA GLU A 59 -11.02 15.80 14.51
C GLU A 59 -10.92 14.61 13.56
N TYR A 60 -9.94 14.62 12.64
CA TYR A 60 -9.74 13.54 11.67
C TYR A 60 -9.29 12.26 12.37
N ALA A 61 -10.09 11.19 12.28
CA ALA A 61 -9.82 9.95 12.99
C ALA A 61 -8.50 9.27 12.54
N GLY A 62 -8.08 9.53 11.30
CA GLY A 62 -6.86 8.99 10.72
C GLY A 62 -5.59 9.39 11.49
N GLU A 63 -5.60 10.52 12.22
CA GLU A 63 -4.45 10.93 13.04
C GLU A 63 -4.15 9.91 14.15
N MET A 64 -5.19 9.42 14.84
CA MET A 64 -5.00 8.39 15.87
C MET A 64 -4.48 7.07 15.29
N LYS A 65 -5.05 6.64 14.15
CA LYS A 65 -4.61 5.42 13.44
C LYS A 65 -3.14 5.52 13.05
N LYS A 66 -2.79 6.56 12.27
CA LYS A 66 -1.43 6.74 11.74
C LYS A 66 -0.40 7.11 12.81
N GLY A 67 -0.84 7.67 13.93
CA GLY A 67 -0.03 7.84 15.13
C GLY A 67 0.44 6.50 15.71
N VAL A 68 -0.48 5.55 15.93
CA VAL A 68 -0.14 4.18 16.36
C VAL A 68 0.81 3.52 15.35
N PHE A 69 0.52 3.67 14.06
CA PHE A 69 1.38 3.11 13.02
C PHE A 69 2.80 3.67 13.05
N SER A 70 2.95 4.98 13.24
CA SER A 70 4.24 5.65 13.37
C SER A 70 5.02 5.17 14.59
N VAL A 71 4.31 4.92 15.70
CA VAL A 71 4.90 4.29 16.90
C VAL A 71 5.41 2.87 16.58
N MET A 72 4.63 2.08 15.85
CA MET A 72 5.03 0.74 15.43
C MET A 72 6.22 0.75 14.46
N HIS A 73 6.29 1.74 13.57
CA HIS A 73 7.44 1.97 12.70
C HIS A 73 8.74 2.29 13.46
N TYR A 74 8.66 2.74 14.72
CA TYR A 74 9.81 2.88 15.60
C TYR A 74 10.05 1.64 16.46
N LEU A 75 9.04 1.16 17.19
CA LEU A 75 9.19 0.07 18.15
C LEU A 75 9.58 -1.25 17.47
N GLN A 76 8.96 -1.59 16.34
CA GLN A 76 9.21 -2.87 15.68
C GLN A 76 10.67 -2.99 15.23
N PRO A 77 11.26 -2.01 14.51
CA PRO A 77 12.67 -2.13 14.14
C PRO A 77 13.65 -1.90 15.29
N VAL A 78 13.33 -1.04 16.27
CA VAL A 78 14.29 -0.65 17.33
C VAL A 78 14.28 -1.61 18.51
N LYS A 79 13.10 -1.99 18.99
CA LYS A 79 12.95 -2.83 20.20
C LYS A 79 12.89 -4.31 19.84
N PHE A 80 12.20 -4.67 18.75
CA PHE A 80 11.90 -6.07 18.43
C PHE A 80 12.70 -6.63 17.25
N GLY A 81 13.39 -5.80 16.47
CA GLY A 81 14.09 -6.24 15.25
C GLY A 81 13.14 -6.69 14.12
N GLN A 82 11.87 -6.30 14.18
CA GLN A 82 10.83 -6.69 13.24
C GLN A 82 10.52 -5.58 12.24
N LEU A 83 10.04 -5.96 11.05
CA LEU A 83 9.82 -5.03 9.97
C LEU A 83 8.35 -4.59 9.94
N SER A 84 8.08 -3.35 10.36
CA SER A 84 6.76 -2.70 10.19
C SER A 84 6.60 -2.18 8.77
N LEU A 85 5.45 -2.43 8.15
CA LEU A 85 5.17 -2.23 6.73
C LEU A 85 3.82 -1.55 6.51
N HIS A 86 3.79 -0.63 5.54
CA HIS A 86 2.55 -0.07 5.01
C HIS A 86 2.10 -0.91 3.81
N SER A 87 1.30 -1.93 4.09
CA SER A 87 0.88 -2.94 3.12
C SER A 87 -0.45 -3.52 3.54
N SER A 88 -1.29 -3.94 2.58
CA SER A 88 -2.29 -4.96 2.89
C SER A 88 -1.65 -6.35 2.87
N ALA A 89 -2.30 -7.34 3.48
CA ALA A 89 -1.82 -8.71 3.46
C ALA A 89 -2.98 -9.71 3.43
N ASN A 90 -2.76 -10.84 2.75
CA ASN A 90 -3.70 -11.95 2.75
C ASN A 90 -2.96 -13.30 2.73
N VAL A 91 -3.70 -14.35 3.05
CA VAL A 91 -3.19 -15.72 3.11
C VAL A 91 -4.07 -16.67 2.30
N GLY A 92 -3.46 -17.56 1.51
CA GLY A 92 -4.20 -18.53 0.70
C GLY A 92 -4.92 -19.56 1.58
N ILE A 93 -6.20 -19.83 1.29
CA ILE A 93 -7.01 -20.80 2.08
C ILE A 93 -6.43 -22.22 2.01
N LYS A 94 -5.86 -22.61 0.86
CA LYS A 94 -5.36 -23.97 0.61
C LYS A 94 -3.90 -24.13 1.03
N GLU A 95 -3.04 -23.31 0.44
CA GLU A 95 -1.60 -23.45 0.59
C GLU A 95 -1.07 -22.72 1.82
N ASN A 96 -1.89 -21.91 2.50
CA ASN A 96 -1.52 -21.07 3.63
C ASN A 96 -0.32 -20.14 3.29
N ASP A 97 -0.16 -19.76 2.02
CA ASP A 97 0.90 -18.89 1.51
C ASP A 97 0.53 -17.42 1.76
N VAL A 98 1.48 -16.60 2.24
CA VAL A 98 1.21 -15.20 2.61
C VAL A 98 1.73 -14.26 1.52
N THR A 99 0.90 -13.27 1.16
CA THR A 99 1.26 -12.21 0.23
C THR A 99 1.12 -10.84 0.88
N LEU A 100 2.16 -10.01 0.75
CA LEU A 100 2.16 -8.60 1.16
C LEU A 100 1.96 -7.70 -0.06
N PHE A 101 1.08 -6.71 0.02
CA PHE A 101 0.80 -5.77 -1.06
C PHE A 101 1.16 -4.34 -0.64
N PHE A 102 2.23 -3.80 -1.23
CA PHE A 102 2.60 -2.40 -1.09
C PHE A 102 1.90 -1.53 -2.12
N GLY A 103 1.69 -0.27 -1.79
CA GLY A 103 1.10 0.71 -2.69
C GLY A 103 0.53 1.90 -1.93
N LEU A 104 0.34 3.02 -2.60
CA LEU A 104 -0.33 4.17 -2.00
C LEU A 104 -1.85 4.05 -2.12
N SER A 105 -2.57 5.09 -1.68
CA SER A 105 -4.02 5.18 -1.91
C SER A 105 -4.31 5.13 -3.41
N GLY A 106 -5.39 4.44 -3.80
CA GLY A 106 -5.82 4.37 -5.21
C GLY A 106 -5.03 3.43 -6.13
N THR A 107 -3.99 2.74 -5.65
CA THR A 107 -3.21 1.78 -6.45
C THR A 107 -3.83 0.38 -6.51
N GLY A 108 -4.92 0.13 -5.79
CA GLY A 108 -5.64 -1.14 -5.79
C GLY A 108 -5.27 -2.11 -4.65
N LYS A 109 -4.56 -1.67 -3.60
CA LYS A 109 -4.21 -2.51 -2.43
C LYS A 109 -5.43 -3.25 -1.87
N THR A 110 -6.44 -2.52 -1.43
CA THR A 110 -7.65 -3.08 -0.81
C THR A 110 -8.40 -4.01 -1.77
N THR A 111 -8.57 -3.57 -3.03
CA THR A 111 -9.26 -4.34 -4.07
C THR A 111 -8.56 -5.66 -4.40
N LEU A 112 -7.23 -5.70 -4.39
CA LEU A 112 -6.43 -6.88 -4.75
C LEU A 112 -6.16 -7.79 -3.55
N SER A 113 -6.12 -7.26 -2.32
CA SER A 113 -6.04 -8.09 -1.11
C SER A 113 -7.38 -8.75 -0.76
N ALA A 114 -8.50 -8.12 -1.15
CA ALA A 114 -9.85 -8.70 -1.15
C ALA A 114 -9.99 -9.71 -2.31
N ASP A 115 -9.54 -10.93 -2.05
CA ASP A 115 -9.60 -12.07 -2.97
C ASP A 115 -10.47 -13.16 -2.34
N PRO A 116 -11.52 -13.65 -3.03
CA PRO A 116 -12.41 -14.68 -2.49
C PRO A 116 -11.72 -16.03 -2.20
N ASN A 117 -10.53 -16.27 -2.77
CA ASN A 117 -9.76 -17.50 -2.55
C ASN A 117 -8.74 -17.38 -1.40
N ARG A 118 -8.69 -16.22 -0.74
CA ARG A 118 -7.69 -15.89 0.28
C ARG A 118 -8.36 -15.23 1.47
N LEU A 119 -7.77 -15.41 2.65
CA LEU A 119 -8.22 -14.74 3.86
C LEU A 119 -7.47 -13.42 4.05
N LEU A 120 -8.19 -12.33 4.28
CA LEU A 120 -7.61 -11.00 4.53
C LEU A 120 -6.98 -10.98 5.93
N ILE A 121 -5.69 -10.69 6.02
CA ILE A 121 -5.00 -10.46 7.30
C ILE A 121 -5.24 -9.02 7.76
N GLY A 122 -5.19 -8.07 6.84
CA GLY A 122 -5.46 -6.65 7.07
C GLY A 122 -5.30 -5.83 5.78
N ASP A 123 -5.80 -4.60 5.77
CA ASP A 123 -5.84 -3.76 4.56
C ASP A 123 -4.74 -2.70 4.46
N ASP A 124 -3.97 -2.45 5.54
CA ASP A 124 -3.09 -1.27 5.56
C ASP A 124 -1.77 -1.41 6.34
N GLU A 125 -1.77 -2.00 7.54
CA GLU A 125 -0.62 -1.89 8.47
C GLU A 125 -0.21 -3.26 9.06
N HIS A 126 0.99 -3.74 8.72
CA HIS A 126 1.44 -5.08 9.12
C HIS A 126 2.85 -5.07 9.66
N VAL A 127 3.17 -6.12 10.42
CA VAL A 127 4.54 -6.43 10.83
C VAL A 127 4.94 -7.77 10.24
N TRP A 128 6.09 -7.78 9.57
CA TRP A 128 6.81 -8.99 9.20
C TRP A 128 7.80 -9.34 10.32
N SER A 129 7.41 -10.32 11.12
CA SER A 129 8.16 -10.85 12.27
C SER A 129 9.01 -12.06 11.89
N ASP A 130 9.74 -12.59 12.87
CA ASP A 130 10.55 -13.81 12.69
C ASP A 130 9.71 -15.09 12.58
N THR A 131 8.44 -15.03 12.98
CA THR A 131 7.51 -16.17 12.91
C THR A 131 6.50 -16.06 11.76
N GLY A 132 6.28 -14.87 11.22
CA GLY A 132 5.39 -14.65 10.08
C GLY A 132 4.89 -13.22 9.97
N VAL A 133 3.60 -13.05 9.74
CA VAL A 133 2.97 -11.72 9.54
C VAL A 133 1.80 -11.55 10.50
N PHE A 134 1.68 -10.35 11.07
CA PHE A 134 0.50 -9.97 11.83
C PHE A 134 0.04 -8.55 11.48
N ASN A 135 -1.27 -8.33 11.59
CA ASN A 135 -1.90 -7.03 11.46
C ASN A 135 -1.65 -6.20 12.73
N ILE A 136 -1.39 -4.91 12.57
CA ILE A 136 -1.32 -3.94 13.68
C ILE A 136 -2.74 -3.56 14.15
N GLU A 137 -3.71 -3.65 13.24
CA GLU A 137 -5.07 -3.14 13.40
C GLU A 137 -6.07 -4.25 13.78
N GLY A 138 -7.23 -3.83 14.30
CA GLY A 138 -8.41 -4.66 14.58
C GLY A 138 -9.57 -4.44 13.61
N GLY A 139 -9.36 -3.64 12.56
CA GLY A 139 -10.37 -3.31 11.56
C GLY A 139 -9.78 -2.57 10.37
N CYS A 140 -10.65 -2.10 9.49
CA CYS A 140 -10.28 -1.43 8.25
C CYS A 140 -10.81 0.01 8.24
N TYR A 141 -10.09 0.90 7.55
CA TYR A 141 -10.45 2.31 7.40
C TYR A 141 -10.52 2.70 5.92
N ALA A 142 -11.53 2.14 5.26
CA ALA A 142 -11.67 2.15 3.81
C ALA A 142 -12.12 3.53 3.29
N LYS A 143 -11.72 3.85 2.05
CA LYS A 143 -12.23 5.02 1.30
C LYS A 143 -13.63 4.70 0.77
N CYS A 144 -14.55 5.66 0.82
CA CYS A 144 -15.94 5.46 0.41
C CYS A 144 -16.32 6.12 -0.92
N ILE A 145 -15.47 6.97 -1.49
CA ILE A 145 -15.77 7.65 -2.76
C ILE A 145 -16.07 6.65 -3.87
N ASN A 146 -17.20 6.82 -4.56
CA ASN A 146 -17.70 5.96 -5.64
C ASN A 146 -17.87 4.47 -5.25
N LEU A 147 -18.00 4.17 -3.95
CA LEU A 147 -18.19 2.81 -3.45
C LEU A 147 -19.53 2.25 -3.94
N SER A 148 -19.50 1.06 -4.53
CA SER A 148 -20.72 0.35 -4.94
C SER A 148 -20.63 -1.14 -4.61
N ALA A 149 -21.78 -1.75 -4.33
CA ALA A 149 -21.88 -3.19 -4.08
C ALA A 149 -21.38 -4.04 -5.26
N GLU A 150 -21.44 -3.51 -6.48
CA GLU A 150 -21.00 -4.20 -7.70
C GLU A 150 -19.47 -4.25 -7.81
N LYS A 151 -18.78 -3.16 -7.45
CA LYS A 151 -17.32 -3.05 -7.57
C LYS A 151 -16.60 -3.65 -6.37
N GLU A 152 -17.11 -3.39 -5.16
CA GLU A 152 -16.46 -3.73 -3.89
C GLU A 152 -17.48 -4.28 -2.87
N PRO A 153 -18.07 -5.47 -3.15
CA PRO A 153 -19.16 -6.02 -2.34
C PRO A 153 -18.79 -6.26 -0.88
N GLU A 154 -17.55 -6.70 -0.61
CA GLU A 154 -17.08 -6.98 0.76
C GLU A 154 -17.07 -5.71 1.62
N ILE A 155 -16.48 -4.62 1.10
CA ILE A 155 -16.43 -3.33 1.78
C ILE A 155 -17.84 -2.75 1.92
N PHE A 156 -18.65 -2.79 0.86
CA PHE A 156 -20.02 -2.27 0.89
C PHE A 156 -20.86 -2.98 1.96
N ASN A 157 -20.79 -4.32 2.03
CA ASN A 157 -21.54 -5.12 3.00
C ASN A 157 -21.00 -5.00 4.43
N ALA A 158 -19.74 -4.60 4.61
CA ALA A 158 -19.18 -4.28 5.91
C ALA A 158 -19.83 -3.02 6.50
N ILE A 159 -20.39 -2.12 5.69
CA ILE A 159 -21.05 -0.90 6.17
C ILE A 159 -22.43 -1.24 6.76
N ARG A 160 -22.43 -1.51 8.06
CA ARG A 160 -23.61 -1.82 8.88
C ARG A 160 -23.44 -1.31 10.31
N PHE A 161 -24.44 -1.53 11.17
CA PHE A 161 -24.37 -1.15 12.59
C PHE A 161 -23.05 -1.58 13.24
N GLY A 162 -22.36 -0.64 13.90
CA GLY A 162 -20.99 -0.80 14.39
C GLY A 162 -19.92 -0.11 13.54
N SER A 163 -20.23 0.21 12.27
CA SER A 163 -19.35 1.00 11.40
C SER A 163 -19.49 2.50 11.66
N ILE A 164 -18.46 3.26 11.34
CA ILE A 164 -18.45 4.72 11.42
C ILE A 164 -18.16 5.29 10.03
N LEU A 165 -19.10 6.04 9.47
CA LEU A 165 -18.90 6.82 8.25
C LEU A 165 -18.39 8.21 8.63
N GLU A 166 -17.30 8.64 8.01
CA GLU A 166 -16.66 9.93 8.24
C GLU A 166 -16.75 10.77 6.96
N ASN A 167 -17.36 11.95 7.09
CA ASN A 167 -17.59 12.93 6.01
C ASN A 167 -18.41 12.41 4.80
N VAL A 168 -19.10 11.27 4.93
CA VAL A 168 -20.03 10.77 3.90
C VAL A 168 -21.37 11.49 4.03
N VAL A 169 -21.83 12.09 2.94
CA VAL A 169 -23.16 12.68 2.86
C VAL A 169 -24.20 11.56 2.80
N TYR A 170 -25.41 11.81 3.30
CA TYR A 170 -26.51 10.84 3.23
C TYR A 170 -27.81 11.53 2.85
N ASN A 171 -28.69 10.80 2.20
CA ASN A 171 -30.00 11.32 1.82
C ASN A 171 -30.86 11.53 3.08
N PRO A 172 -31.39 12.76 3.30
CA PRO A 172 -32.08 13.09 4.55
C PRO A 172 -33.41 12.37 4.75
N LEU A 173 -34.02 11.85 3.67
CA LEU A 173 -35.32 11.17 3.69
C LEU A 173 -35.19 9.69 4.08
N ASN A 174 -34.32 8.95 3.38
CA ASN A 174 -34.17 7.50 3.58
C ASN A 174 -32.92 7.12 4.39
N ARG A 175 -32.06 8.09 4.72
CA ARG A 175 -30.79 7.93 5.45
C ARG A 175 -29.76 7.05 4.73
N SER A 176 -29.93 6.80 3.43
CA SER A 176 -28.93 6.06 2.66
C SER A 176 -27.69 6.92 2.43
N PRO A 177 -26.47 6.40 2.66
CA PRO A 177 -25.24 7.08 2.27
C PRO A 177 -25.22 7.39 0.77
N ASP A 178 -24.71 8.55 0.41
CA ASP A 178 -24.38 8.92 -0.96
C ASP A 178 -22.85 8.89 -1.11
N TYR A 179 -22.36 7.85 -1.77
CA TYR A 179 -20.93 7.61 -1.93
C TYR A 179 -20.32 8.39 -3.11
N ASP A 180 -21.15 8.98 -3.96
CA ASP A 180 -20.72 9.79 -5.10
C ASP A 180 -20.64 11.29 -4.73
N ASP A 181 -21.31 11.71 -3.65
CA ASP A 181 -21.25 13.07 -3.12
C ASP A 181 -19.94 13.35 -2.36
N VAL A 182 -19.11 14.21 -2.95
CA VAL A 182 -17.82 14.68 -2.42
C VAL A 182 -17.84 16.15 -2.00
N SER A 183 -19.01 16.74 -1.79
CA SER A 183 -19.17 18.15 -1.43
C SER A 183 -18.45 18.55 -0.13
N ILE A 184 -18.22 17.60 0.78
CA ILE A 184 -17.38 17.79 1.98
C ILE A 184 -15.91 17.51 1.64
N THR A 185 -15.63 16.36 1.04
CA THR A 185 -14.28 15.92 0.67
C THR A 185 -14.33 14.70 -0.25
N GLU A 186 -13.31 14.51 -1.08
CA GLU A 186 -13.08 13.24 -1.79
C GLU A 186 -12.52 12.13 -0.88
N ASN A 187 -12.02 12.47 0.31
CA ASN A 187 -11.49 11.52 1.29
C ASN A 187 -12.56 11.04 2.27
N THR A 188 -13.74 10.71 1.77
CA THR A 188 -14.79 10.04 2.57
C THR A 188 -14.30 8.67 3.05
N ARG A 189 -14.63 8.31 4.29
CA ARG A 189 -14.11 7.09 4.93
C ARG A 189 -15.19 6.29 5.66
N CYS A 190 -14.91 4.99 5.83
CA CYS A 190 -15.64 4.12 6.72
C CYS A 190 -14.67 3.30 7.59
N ALA A 191 -14.87 3.37 8.90
CA ALA A 191 -14.16 2.54 9.87
C ALA A 191 -15.06 1.41 10.36
N TYR A 192 -14.65 0.15 10.15
CA TYR A 192 -15.39 -1.03 10.58
C TYR A 192 -14.46 -2.09 11.15
N PRO A 193 -14.92 -2.90 12.11
CA PRO A 193 -14.11 -3.98 12.70
C PRO A 193 -13.83 -5.07 11.67
N ILE A 194 -12.70 -5.76 11.78
CA ILE A 194 -12.23 -6.73 10.77
C ILE A 194 -13.21 -7.89 10.58
N GLU A 195 -13.96 -8.25 11.62
CA GLU A 195 -15.00 -9.29 11.62
C GLU A 195 -16.19 -8.98 10.70
N PHE A 196 -16.27 -7.76 10.16
CA PHE A 196 -17.28 -7.43 9.16
C PHE A 196 -16.88 -7.89 7.75
N ILE A 197 -15.61 -8.27 7.54
CA ILE A 197 -15.13 -8.90 6.32
C ILE A 197 -15.31 -10.42 6.45
N PRO A 198 -16.16 -11.08 5.63
CA PRO A 198 -16.48 -12.51 5.80
C PRO A 198 -15.28 -13.46 5.67
N ASN A 199 -14.32 -13.10 4.82
CA ASN A 199 -13.07 -13.83 4.57
C ASN A 199 -11.89 -13.23 5.36
N ALA A 200 -12.12 -12.59 6.50
CA ALA A 200 -11.01 -12.18 7.37
C ALA A 200 -10.32 -13.38 8.02
N GLN A 201 -8.99 -13.32 8.14
CA GLN A 201 -8.19 -14.23 8.94
C GLN A 201 -8.33 -13.84 10.41
N ILE A 202 -8.91 -14.72 11.23
CA ILE A 202 -9.11 -14.47 12.67
C ILE A 202 -8.42 -15.60 13.48
N PRO A 203 -7.46 -15.29 14.37
CA PRO A 203 -6.87 -13.96 14.60
C PRO A 203 -6.06 -13.50 13.38
N CYS A 204 -5.91 -12.18 13.19
CA CYS A 204 -5.20 -11.53 12.08
C CYS A 204 -3.66 -11.73 12.13
N VAL A 205 -3.24 -12.97 12.39
CA VAL A 205 -1.86 -13.43 12.60
C VAL A 205 -1.69 -14.70 11.80
N VAL A 206 -0.61 -14.78 11.03
CA VAL A 206 -0.22 -15.98 10.30
C VAL A 206 1.22 -16.31 10.66
N ASN A 207 1.42 -17.46 11.31
CA ASN A 207 2.74 -17.99 11.68
C ASN A 207 3.41 -18.68 10.48
N ARG A 208 3.52 -17.95 9.37
CA ARG A 208 4.24 -18.35 8.18
C ARG A 208 4.87 -17.14 7.52
N GLN A 209 6.08 -17.34 7.03
CA GLN A 209 6.82 -16.34 6.26
C GLN A 209 6.10 -16.05 4.93
N PRO A 210 6.07 -14.79 4.46
CA PRO A 210 5.58 -14.44 3.13
C PRO A 210 6.26 -15.27 2.04
N SER A 211 5.50 -15.68 1.04
CA SER A 211 6.04 -16.23 -0.21
C SER A 211 6.12 -15.17 -1.29
N ASN A 212 5.26 -14.15 -1.22
CA ASN A 212 5.16 -13.09 -2.23
C ASN A 212 5.12 -11.70 -1.60
N ILE A 213 5.78 -10.76 -2.27
CA ILE A 213 5.63 -9.33 -2.11
C ILE A 213 5.19 -8.75 -3.44
N ILE A 214 4.14 -7.93 -3.44
CA ILE A 214 3.64 -7.24 -4.61
C ILE A 214 3.72 -5.73 -4.36
N MET A 215 4.48 -5.02 -5.18
CA MET A 215 4.58 -3.57 -5.20
C MET A 215 3.64 -3.03 -6.27
N LEU A 216 2.52 -2.44 -5.84
CA LEU A 216 1.53 -1.84 -6.73
C LEU A 216 1.94 -0.42 -7.10
N THR A 217 1.94 -0.13 -8.39
CA THR A 217 2.13 1.21 -8.94
C THR A 217 1.00 1.55 -9.89
N CYS A 218 0.46 2.77 -9.77
CA CYS A 218 -0.47 3.31 -10.75
C CYS A 218 0.33 4.18 -11.73
N ASP A 219 0.96 3.57 -12.74
CA ASP A 219 1.75 4.32 -13.71
C ASP A 219 0.85 4.97 -14.78
N ALA A 220 0.64 6.28 -14.65
CA ALA A 220 -0.13 7.05 -15.61
C ALA A 220 0.67 7.48 -16.86
N PHE A 221 1.98 7.22 -16.89
CA PHE A 221 2.83 7.43 -18.06
C PHE A 221 2.73 6.25 -19.03
N GLY A 222 2.21 5.11 -18.58
CA GLY A 222 2.00 3.92 -19.41
C GLY A 222 3.29 3.23 -19.84
N VAL A 223 4.37 3.41 -19.07
CA VAL A 223 5.73 2.96 -19.34
C VAL A 223 5.99 1.60 -18.69
N LEU A 224 5.56 1.42 -17.44
CA LEU A 224 5.87 0.23 -16.66
C LEU A 224 5.07 -0.99 -17.16
N PRO A 225 5.70 -2.17 -17.29
CA PRO A 225 5.01 -3.40 -17.64
C PRO A 225 3.90 -3.74 -16.63
N PRO A 226 2.84 -4.48 -17.04
CA PRO A 226 1.79 -4.91 -16.12
C PRO A 226 2.31 -5.72 -14.94
N VAL A 227 3.36 -6.51 -15.15
CA VAL A 227 4.06 -7.26 -14.11
C VAL A 227 5.53 -7.41 -14.43
N SER A 228 6.37 -7.35 -13.40
CA SER A 228 7.79 -7.68 -13.49
C SER A 228 8.25 -8.40 -12.23
N LYS A 229 9.12 -9.41 -12.37
CA LYS A 229 9.80 -10.01 -11.22
C LYS A 229 11.03 -9.16 -10.90
N LEU A 230 11.19 -8.80 -9.63
CA LEU A 230 12.29 -7.99 -9.15
C LEU A 230 13.37 -8.87 -8.50
N THR A 231 14.64 -8.53 -8.73
CA THR A 231 15.72 -9.02 -7.85
C THR A 231 15.63 -8.35 -6.47
N PRO A 232 16.29 -8.88 -5.43
CA PRO A 232 16.33 -8.21 -4.11
C PRO A 232 16.83 -6.76 -4.15
N GLU A 233 17.80 -6.46 -5.02
CA GLU A 233 18.32 -5.10 -5.22
C GLU A 233 17.28 -4.20 -5.89
N GLN A 234 16.57 -4.71 -6.90
CA GLN A 234 15.48 -3.98 -7.55
C GLN A 234 14.31 -3.75 -6.59
N ALA A 235 13.96 -4.75 -5.78
CA ALA A 235 12.95 -4.62 -4.74
C ALA A 235 13.33 -3.51 -3.75
N SER A 236 14.57 -3.47 -3.30
CA SER A 236 15.08 -2.40 -2.43
C SER A 236 15.00 -1.03 -3.11
N TYR A 237 15.41 -0.93 -4.37
CA TYR A 237 15.35 0.30 -5.16
C TYR A 237 13.92 0.81 -5.32
N HIS A 238 13.00 -0.06 -5.76
CA HIS A 238 11.59 0.28 -5.96
C HIS A 238 10.86 0.57 -4.64
N PHE A 239 11.23 -0.10 -3.55
CA PHE A 239 10.70 0.18 -2.22
C PHE A 239 11.11 1.58 -1.74
N LEU A 240 12.39 1.95 -1.88
CA LEU A 240 12.87 3.29 -1.52
C LEU A 240 12.30 4.39 -2.43
N ALA A 241 12.13 4.11 -3.72
CA ALA A 241 11.51 5.03 -4.65
C ALA A 241 10.01 5.22 -4.34
N GLY A 242 9.29 4.13 -4.05
CA GLY A 242 7.87 4.15 -3.72
C GLY A 242 7.01 4.84 -4.77
N TYR A 243 7.28 4.54 -6.04
CA TYR A 243 6.68 5.22 -7.17
C TYR A 243 5.22 4.81 -7.40
N THR A 244 4.38 5.82 -7.67
CA THR A 244 3.05 5.72 -8.28
C THR A 244 2.71 7.04 -8.97
N SER A 245 1.56 7.16 -9.61
CA SER A 245 1.01 8.45 -10.04
C SER A 245 -0.31 8.75 -9.35
N LYS A 246 -0.53 10.02 -9.01
CA LYS A 246 -1.86 10.56 -8.72
C LYS A 246 -2.56 10.80 -10.05
N THR A 247 -3.79 10.33 -10.16
CA THR A 247 -4.54 10.41 -11.42
C THR A 247 -5.69 11.40 -11.28
N PRO A 248 -6.12 12.06 -12.37
CA PRO A 248 -7.29 12.92 -12.32
C PRO A 248 -8.51 12.22 -11.71
N GLY A 249 -9.23 12.91 -10.82
CA GLY A 249 -10.39 12.39 -10.09
C GLY A 249 -10.07 11.51 -8.88
N THR A 250 -8.82 11.45 -8.42
CA THR A 250 -8.44 10.80 -7.14
C THR A 250 -8.12 11.77 -6.01
N GLU A 251 -7.79 13.01 -6.36
CA GLU A 251 -7.53 14.15 -5.47
C GLU A 251 -7.96 15.47 -6.15
N ASP A 252 -8.41 16.43 -5.34
CA ASP A 252 -8.86 17.75 -5.79
C ASP A 252 -7.75 18.52 -6.52
N GLY A 253 -8.10 19.18 -7.63
CA GLY A 253 -7.18 19.96 -8.45
C GLY A 253 -6.22 19.19 -9.36
N VAL A 254 -6.26 17.85 -9.39
CA VAL A 254 -5.41 17.04 -10.29
C VAL A 254 -6.07 16.91 -11.66
N LEU A 255 -5.66 17.72 -12.64
CA LEU A 255 -6.18 17.68 -14.03
C LEU A 255 -5.31 16.82 -14.97
N GLU A 256 -4.03 16.66 -14.63
CA GLU A 256 -3.09 15.78 -15.34
C GLU A 256 -2.40 14.86 -14.34
N PRO A 257 -1.91 13.68 -14.76
CA PRO A 257 -1.24 12.78 -13.83
C PRO A 257 0.03 13.36 -13.23
N ILE A 258 0.16 13.25 -11.90
CA ILE A 258 1.31 13.75 -11.16
C ILE A 258 2.10 12.56 -10.61
N PRO A 259 3.38 12.39 -10.98
CA PRO A 259 4.21 11.34 -10.41
C PRO A 259 4.41 11.58 -8.92
N THR A 260 4.29 10.53 -8.12
CA THR A 260 4.48 10.55 -6.67
C THR A 260 5.50 9.49 -6.28
N PHE A 261 6.52 9.91 -5.55
CA PHE A 261 7.54 9.04 -4.98
C PHE A 261 7.39 9.13 -3.46
N SER A 262 6.77 8.12 -2.86
CA SER A 262 6.56 8.04 -1.42
C SER A 262 7.42 6.92 -0.87
N THR A 263 8.61 7.29 -0.39
CA THR A 263 9.61 6.33 0.08
C THR A 263 9.06 5.28 1.04
N CYS A 264 9.46 4.02 0.81
CA CYS A 264 8.97 2.83 1.50
C CYS A 264 7.45 2.64 1.41
N TYR A 265 6.80 3.31 0.44
CA TYR A 265 5.35 3.48 0.37
C TYR A 265 4.74 4.11 1.64
N SER A 266 5.54 4.67 2.54
CA SER A 266 5.15 5.03 3.92
C SER A 266 5.83 6.33 4.40
N ALA A 267 6.28 7.19 3.48
CA ALA A 267 7.09 8.36 3.82
C ALA A 267 6.54 9.24 4.96
N PRO A 268 5.22 9.49 5.09
CA PRO A 268 4.70 10.28 6.21
C PRO A 268 4.74 9.61 7.59
N PHE A 269 4.93 8.29 7.65
CA PHE A 269 4.77 7.49 8.88
C PHE A 269 6.06 6.82 9.35
N ILE A 270 7.09 6.77 8.51
CA ILE A 270 8.39 6.21 8.90
C ILE A 270 9.13 7.16 9.84
N ILE A 271 9.77 6.58 10.86
CA ILE A 271 10.49 7.33 11.90
C ILE A 271 12.01 7.22 11.72
N LEU A 272 12.48 6.06 11.27
CA LEU A 272 13.90 5.79 11.08
C LEU A 272 14.30 6.16 9.64
N HIS A 273 15.62 6.21 9.41
CA HIS A 273 16.12 6.41 8.06
C HIS A 273 15.59 5.33 7.10
N PRO A 274 15.10 5.68 5.89
CA PRO A 274 14.51 4.73 4.95
C PRO A 274 15.38 3.51 4.62
N SER A 275 16.70 3.70 4.54
CA SER A 275 17.66 2.61 4.25
C SER A 275 17.59 1.48 5.28
N ARG A 276 17.17 1.76 6.53
CA ARG A 276 16.98 0.72 7.54
C ARG A 276 15.82 -0.21 7.19
N TYR A 277 14.67 0.33 6.79
CA TYR A 277 13.52 -0.48 6.37
C TYR A 277 13.82 -1.25 5.08
N ALA A 278 14.51 -0.63 4.12
CA ALA A 278 14.92 -1.29 2.88
C ALA A 278 15.89 -2.45 3.12
N SER A 279 16.88 -2.28 4.01
CA SER A 279 17.83 -3.34 4.37
C SER A 279 17.13 -4.51 5.07
N MET A 280 16.22 -4.22 6.00
CA MET A 280 15.41 -5.25 6.68
C MET A 280 14.51 -6.01 5.69
N LEU A 281 13.93 -5.32 4.71
CA LEU A 281 13.14 -5.94 3.65
C LEU A 281 14.00 -6.91 2.83
N ALA A 282 15.16 -6.45 2.36
CA ALA A 282 16.09 -7.25 1.56
C ALA A 282 16.60 -8.49 2.32
N GLU A 283 16.98 -8.32 3.59
CA GLU A 283 17.44 -9.43 4.45
C GLU A 283 16.34 -10.48 4.62
N ARG A 284 15.11 -10.07 4.96
CA ARG A 284 13.99 -11.00 5.15
C ARG A 284 13.59 -11.68 3.84
N MET A 285 13.58 -10.96 2.72
CA MET A 285 13.35 -11.54 1.39
C MET A 285 14.38 -12.62 1.06
N SER A 286 15.67 -12.31 1.24
CA SER A 286 16.75 -13.26 0.94
C SER A 286 16.73 -14.47 1.87
N LYS A 287 16.46 -14.26 3.16
CA LYS A 287 16.43 -15.33 4.18
C LYS A 287 15.30 -16.32 3.94
N HIS A 288 14.16 -15.85 3.44
CA HIS A 288 12.95 -16.63 3.28
C HIS A 288 12.62 -16.99 1.82
N ASN A 289 13.50 -16.64 0.86
CA ASN A 289 13.31 -16.85 -0.58
C ASN A 289 11.97 -16.29 -1.09
N VAL A 290 11.66 -15.06 -0.69
CA VAL A 290 10.40 -14.39 -1.04
C VAL A 290 10.50 -13.77 -2.42
N ASP A 291 9.53 -14.09 -3.28
CA ASP A 291 9.45 -13.49 -4.61
C ASP A 291 8.85 -12.08 -4.52
N CYS A 292 9.47 -11.11 -5.18
CA CYS A 292 8.95 -9.73 -5.25
C CYS A 292 8.55 -9.37 -6.68
N TRP A 293 7.38 -8.74 -6.79
CA TRP A 293 6.72 -8.42 -8.05
C TRP A 293 6.40 -6.94 -8.10
N LEU A 294 6.71 -6.26 -9.20
CA LEU A 294 6.20 -4.93 -9.50
C LEU A 294 4.98 -5.08 -10.40
N VAL A 295 3.81 -4.58 -9.98
CA VAL A 295 2.56 -4.72 -10.72
C VAL A 295 1.99 -3.33 -11.04
N ASN A 296 1.82 -3.05 -12.34
CA ASN A 296 1.25 -1.79 -12.82
C ASN A 296 -0.29 -1.89 -12.91
N THR A 297 -0.98 -1.17 -12.04
CA THR A 297 -2.45 -1.01 -12.00
C THR A 297 -2.93 0.30 -12.67
N GLY A 298 -1.99 1.04 -13.25
CA GLY A 298 -2.18 2.27 -14.00
C GLY A 298 -2.51 2.03 -15.47
N TRP A 299 -1.80 2.66 -16.40
CA TRP A 299 -2.10 2.68 -17.82
C TRP A 299 -1.18 1.76 -18.61
N ALA A 300 -1.66 1.32 -19.78
CA ALA A 300 -0.92 0.57 -20.77
C ALA A 300 -1.27 1.05 -22.19
N GLY A 301 -0.33 0.85 -23.13
CA GLY A 301 -0.48 1.19 -24.55
C GLY A 301 -0.48 2.69 -24.86
N GLY A 302 -0.11 3.52 -23.88
CA GLY A 302 -0.10 4.98 -23.97
C GLY A 302 -0.14 5.61 -22.59
N LYS A 303 0.31 6.86 -22.46
CA LYS A 303 0.08 7.67 -21.25
C LYS A 303 -1.41 7.98 -21.06
N PHE A 304 -1.78 8.45 -19.87
CA PHE A 304 -3.12 8.97 -19.59
C PHE A 304 -3.63 9.90 -20.71
N GLY A 305 -4.89 9.71 -21.10
CA GLY A 305 -5.52 10.42 -22.22
C GLY A 305 -5.33 9.75 -23.58
N VAL A 306 -4.31 8.90 -23.76
CA VAL A 306 -4.06 8.14 -25.01
C VAL A 306 -4.21 6.64 -24.77
N GLY A 307 -3.52 6.12 -23.76
CA GLY A 307 -3.59 4.73 -23.35
C GLY A 307 -4.84 4.42 -22.54
N LYS A 308 -4.96 3.16 -22.11
CA LYS A 308 -6.08 2.69 -21.30
C LYS A 308 -5.58 2.19 -19.96
N ARG A 309 -6.38 2.39 -18.91
CA ARG A 309 -6.09 1.78 -17.61
C ARG A 309 -6.06 0.26 -17.76
N CYS A 310 -5.08 -0.40 -17.15
CA CYS A 310 -4.94 -1.85 -17.09
C CYS A 310 -6.27 -2.46 -16.62
N PRO A 311 -6.94 -3.29 -17.44
CA PRO A 311 -8.21 -3.87 -17.05
C PRO A 311 -8.04 -4.73 -15.80
N LEU A 312 -8.86 -4.49 -14.77
CA LEU A 312 -8.80 -5.20 -13.48
C LEU A 312 -8.84 -6.72 -13.64
N LYS A 313 -9.59 -7.23 -14.62
CA LYS A 313 -9.64 -8.67 -14.94
C LYS A 313 -8.28 -9.27 -15.26
N TYR A 314 -7.39 -8.53 -15.93
CA TYR A 314 -6.04 -8.99 -16.26
C TYR A 314 -5.09 -8.82 -15.08
N THR A 315 -5.23 -7.73 -14.32
CA THR A 315 -4.49 -7.57 -13.05
C THR A 315 -4.80 -8.72 -12.09
N ARG A 316 -6.07 -9.10 -11.92
CA ARG A 316 -6.44 -10.26 -11.09
C ARG A 316 -5.81 -11.55 -11.60
N LYS A 317 -5.88 -11.84 -12.91
CA LYS A 317 -5.18 -13.00 -13.49
C LYS A 317 -3.67 -13.01 -13.26
N ILE A 318 -3.03 -11.84 -13.34
CA ILE A 318 -1.61 -11.69 -13.00
C ILE A 318 -1.38 -12.06 -11.52
N ILE A 319 -2.19 -11.52 -10.60
CA ILE A 319 -2.09 -11.84 -9.17
C ILE A 319 -2.36 -13.33 -8.91
N ASP A 320 -3.36 -13.92 -9.58
CA ASP A 320 -3.67 -15.35 -9.48
C ASP A 320 -2.46 -16.20 -9.92
N SER A 321 -1.81 -15.83 -11.04
CA SER A 321 -0.60 -16.53 -11.52
C SER A 321 0.62 -16.36 -10.61
N ILE A 322 0.67 -15.28 -9.81
CA ILE A 322 1.67 -15.10 -8.76
C ILE A 322 1.38 -16.07 -7.61
N HIS A 323 0.12 -16.13 -7.16
CA HIS A 323 -0.30 -16.97 -6.04
C HIS A 323 -0.20 -18.48 -6.34
N ASP A 324 -0.59 -18.92 -7.53
CA ASP A 324 -0.49 -20.34 -7.92
C ASP A 324 0.93 -20.77 -8.35
N GLY A 325 1.87 -19.79 -8.42
CA GLY A 325 3.27 -19.99 -8.79
C GLY A 325 3.50 -20.28 -10.27
N SER A 326 2.47 -20.26 -11.12
CA SER A 326 2.61 -20.45 -12.57
C SER A 326 3.47 -19.36 -13.19
N LEU A 327 3.36 -18.11 -12.74
CA LEU A 327 4.20 -17.01 -13.25
C LEU A 327 5.67 -17.25 -12.91
N ALA A 328 5.98 -17.64 -11.68
CA ALA A 328 7.36 -17.96 -11.29
C ALA A 328 7.93 -19.13 -12.12
N LYS A 329 7.13 -20.16 -12.41
CA LYS A 329 7.51 -21.28 -13.28
C LYS A 329 7.75 -20.84 -14.73
N THR A 330 6.91 -19.96 -15.27
CA THR A 330 7.08 -19.39 -16.62
C THR A 330 8.42 -18.67 -16.73
N LEU A 331 8.76 -17.83 -15.75
CA LEU A 331 10.05 -17.14 -15.73
C LEU A 331 11.21 -18.12 -15.56
N ALA A 332 11.10 -19.13 -14.69
CA ALA A 332 12.13 -20.15 -14.52
C ALA A 332 12.37 -21.00 -15.79
N ALA A 333 11.36 -21.15 -16.64
CA ALA A 333 11.45 -21.83 -17.94
C ALA A 333 12.08 -20.96 -19.05
N GLY A 334 12.58 -19.77 -18.73
CA GLY A 334 13.19 -18.85 -19.71
C GLY A 334 12.17 -18.11 -20.58
N LYS A 335 10.87 -18.17 -20.25
CA LYS A 335 9.80 -17.47 -20.99
C LYS A 335 9.63 -16.05 -20.50
N HIS A 336 10.71 -15.28 -20.63
CA HIS A 336 10.79 -13.90 -20.17
C HIS A 336 11.68 -13.07 -21.09
N GLU A 337 11.52 -11.76 -20.99
CA GLU A 337 12.34 -10.77 -21.68
C GLU A 337 12.70 -9.65 -20.70
N ASN A 338 13.65 -8.81 -21.09
CA ASN A 338 14.10 -7.69 -20.27
C ASN A 338 13.57 -6.38 -20.84
N PHE A 339 12.90 -5.58 -20.02
CA PHE A 339 12.49 -4.23 -20.36
C PHE A 339 13.64 -3.25 -20.08
N GLY A 340 14.41 -2.98 -21.13
CA GLY A 340 15.81 -2.54 -21.03
C GLY A 340 16.09 -1.35 -20.12
N THR A 341 15.38 -0.22 -20.30
CA THR A 341 15.71 1.02 -19.56
C THR A 341 15.57 0.85 -18.05
N PHE A 342 14.61 0.05 -17.59
CA PHE A 342 14.39 -0.24 -16.17
C PHE A 342 15.01 -1.57 -15.73
N ASN A 343 15.61 -2.33 -16.66
CA ASN A 343 16.16 -3.66 -16.41
C ASN A 343 15.15 -4.65 -15.79
N LEU A 344 13.86 -4.51 -16.11
CA LEU A 344 12.79 -5.31 -15.49
C LEU A 344 12.59 -6.63 -16.22
N THR A 345 12.51 -7.73 -15.48
CA THR A 345 12.19 -9.04 -16.06
C THR A 345 10.68 -9.19 -16.23
N ILE A 346 10.20 -9.32 -17.47
CA ILE A 346 8.78 -9.43 -17.80
C ILE A 346 8.47 -10.79 -18.45
N PRO A 347 7.31 -11.40 -18.16
CA PRO A 347 6.92 -12.66 -18.77
C PRO A 347 6.56 -12.47 -20.24
N THR A 348 6.90 -13.45 -21.08
CA THR A 348 6.44 -13.47 -22.47
C THR A 348 5.01 -13.99 -22.58
N GLU A 349 4.49 -14.71 -21.60
CA GLU A 349 3.13 -15.22 -21.60
C GLU A 349 2.57 -15.36 -20.18
N ILE A 350 1.27 -15.12 -20.04
CA ILE A 350 0.45 -15.47 -18.88
C ILE A 350 -0.88 -15.96 -19.42
N GLU A 351 -1.35 -17.11 -18.96
CA GLU A 351 -2.57 -17.70 -19.49
C GLU A 351 -3.77 -16.74 -19.41
N GLY A 352 -4.37 -16.48 -20.56
CA GLY A 352 -5.54 -15.61 -20.67
C GLY A 352 -5.28 -14.12 -20.40
N VAL A 353 -4.02 -13.68 -20.45
CA VAL A 353 -3.61 -12.26 -20.55
C VAL A 353 -3.01 -12.03 -21.94
N PRO A 354 -3.48 -11.04 -22.72
CA PRO A 354 -2.95 -10.77 -24.05
C PRO A 354 -1.45 -10.42 -24.02
N ARG A 355 -0.69 -10.96 -24.96
CA ARG A 355 0.75 -10.71 -25.09
C ARG A 355 1.06 -9.23 -25.25
N GLU A 356 0.23 -8.53 -26.02
CA GLU A 356 0.37 -7.11 -26.32
C GLU A 356 0.26 -6.25 -25.06
N LEU A 357 -0.40 -6.75 -24.00
CA LEU A 357 -0.47 -6.06 -22.73
C LEU A 357 0.82 -6.23 -21.92
N LEU A 358 1.43 -7.42 -21.96
CA LEU A 358 2.58 -7.78 -21.11
C LEU A 358 3.85 -6.97 -21.41
N ASN A 359 4.01 -6.52 -22.66
CA ASN A 359 5.17 -5.73 -23.07
C ASN A 359 4.74 -4.33 -23.54
N PRO A 360 5.09 -3.26 -22.81
CA PRO A 360 4.82 -1.88 -23.23
C PRO A 360 5.36 -1.54 -24.62
N GLU A 361 6.51 -2.09 -25.01
CA GLU A 361 7.10 -1.92 -26.33
C GLU A 361 6.26 -2.54 -27.44
N ILE A 362 5.39 -3.51 -27.15
CA ILE A 362 4.40 -4.03 -28.09
C ILE A 362 3.12 -3.19 -28.02
N ALA A 363 2.67 -2.89 -26.80
CA ALA A 363 1.40 -2.20 -26.51
C ALA A 363 1.28 -0.81 -27.17
N TRP A 364 2.39 -0.06 -27.22
CA TRP A 364 2.40 1.30 -27.75
C TRP A 364 2.42 1.32 -29.29
N PRO A 365 1.46 1.96 -29.97
CA PRO A 365 1.51 2.11 -31.42
C PRO A 365 2.67 3.01 -31.87
N ASP A 366 2.91 4.12 -31.16
CA ASP A 366 4.00 5.07 -31.41
C ASP A 366 5.21 4.75 -30.51
N LYS A 367 6.23 4.11 -31.10
CA LYS A 367 7.46 3.71 -30.39
C LYS A 367 8.32 4.91 -29.97
N GLU A 368 8.29 6.00 -30.74
CA GLU A 368 9.02 7.22 -30.40
C GLU A 368 8.38 7.93 -29.21
N ALA A 369 7.05 7.93 -29.14
CA ALA A 369 6.34 8.43 -27.96
C ALA A 369 6.65 7.60 -26.71
N LEU A 370 6.66 6.27 -26.82
CA LEU A 370 7.09 5.40 -25.73
C LEU A 370 8.50 5.74 -25.28
N ASN A 371 9.47 5.82 -26.20
CA ASN A 371 10.86 6.13 -25.88
C ASN A 371 11.03 7.46 -25.14
N ARG A 372 10.24 8.49 -25.50
CA ARG A 372 10.24 9.78 -24.79
C ARG A 372 9.72 9.64 -23.35
N GLU A 373 8.61 8.93 -23.14
CA GLU A 373 8.04 8.75 -21.80
C GLU A 373 8.89 7.80 -20.94
N VAL A 374 9.52 6.78 -21.53
CA VAL A 374 10.50 5.90 -20.86
C VAL A 374 11.67 6.70 -20.30
N LYS A 375 12.32 7.53 -21.12
CA LYS A 375 13.45 8.39 -20.68
C LYS A 375 13.01 9.40 -19.61
N LYS A 376 11.83 9.99 -19.78
CA LYS A 376 11.26 10.93 -18.81
C LYS A 376 11.04 10.26 -17.46
N LEU A 377 10.40 9.09 -17.43
CA LEU A 377 10.13 8.37 -16.20
C LEU A 377 11.44 7.87 -15.55
N ALA A 378 12.38 7.34 -16.33
CA ALA A 378 13.70 6.95 -15.83
C ALA A 378 14.44 8.12 -15.15
N GLY A 379 14.43 9.30 -15.78
CA GLY A 379 15.01 10.51 -15.19
C GLY A 379 14.32 10.94 -13.89
N MET A 380 13.00 10.75 -13.77
CA MET A 380 12.26 11.01 -12.53
C MET A 380 12.68 10.05 -11.41
N PHE A 381 12.84 8.76 -11.72
CA PHE A 381 13.35 7.77 -10.75
C PHE A 381 14.76 8.11 -10.28
N VAL A 382 15.69 8.43 -11.19
CA VAL A 382 17.06 8.82 -10.83
C VAL A 382 17.05 10.06 -9.93
N LYS A 383 16.25 11.07 -10.27
CA LYS A 383 16.12 12.30 -9.46
C LYS A 383 15.56 12.01 -8.07
N ALA A 384 14.53 11.17 -7.96
CA ALA A 384 13.91 10.81 -6.68
C ALA A 384 14.87 9.98 -5.81
N PHE A 385 15.66 9.09 -6.43
CA PHE A 385 16.58 8.21 -5.72
C PHE A 385 17.85 8.93 -5.22
N LYS A 386 18.17 10.11 -5.76
CA LYS A 386 19.35 10.90 -5.37
C LYS A 386 19.49 11.14 -3.86
N LEU A 387 18.37 11.18 -3.14
CA LEU A 387 18.34 11.34 -1.68
C LEU A 387 18.97 10.16 -0.92
N TYR A 388 19.15 9.00 -1.56
CA TYR A 388 19.57 7.75 -0.93
C TYR A 388 20.90 7.20 -1.47
N GLU A 389 21.53 7.87 -2.44
CA GLU A 389 22.75 7.38 -3.14
C GLU A 389 23.90 7.07 -2.17
N THR A 390 24.03 7.81 -1.07
CA THR A 390 25.10 7.62 -0.08
C THR A 390 24.77 6.58 0.98
N ASP A 391 23.51 6.15 1.07
CA ASP A 391 22.98 5.35 2.18
C ASP A 391 22.59 3.93 1.78
N VAL A 392 22.84 3.55 0.52
CA VAL A 392 22.55 2.22 -0.02
C VAL A 392 23.77 1.62 -0.70
N ASP A 393 23.80 0.29 -0.77
CA ASP A 393 24.86 -0.42 -1.49
C ASP A 393 24.86 -0.08 -2.98
N ALA A 394 26.05 -0.08 -3.58
CA ALA A 394 26.23 0.20 -5.00
C ALA A 394 25.44 -0.74 -5.92
N LYS A 395 25.10 -1.95 -5.46
CA LYS A 395 24.24 -2.88 -6.21
C LYS A 395 22.79 -2.41 -6.27
N VAL A 396 22.27 -1.79 -5.20
CA VAL A 396 20.92 -1.20 -5.17
C VAL A 396 20.87 0.02 -6.09
N MET A 397 21.89 0.88 -6.05
CA MET A 397 21.97 2.02 -6.99
C MET A 397 21.93 1.58 -8.46
N LYS A 398 22.67 0.52 -8.81
CA LYS A 398 22.73 -0.04 -10.17
C LYS A 398 21.47 -0.82 -10.58
N ALA A 399 20.58 -1.12 -9.63
CA ALA A 399 19.34 -1.83 -9.90
C ALA A 399 18.22 -0.91 -10.43
N GLY A 400 18.41 0.41 -10.31
CA GLY A 400 17.51 1.42 -10.89
C GLY A 400 17.61 1.54 -12.41
N PRO A 401 16.74 2.37 -13.02
CA PRO A 401 16.77 2.60 -14.46
C PRO A 401 18.03 3.35 -14.90
N SER A 402 18.51 3.03 -16.11
CA SER A 402 19.61 3.73 -16.78
C SER A 402 19.04 4.82 -17.70
N ALA A 403 18.99 6.06 -17.21
CA ALA A 403 18.38 7.21 -17.90
C ALA A 403 19.25 7.78 -19.03
#